data_AF-A0A2A6BLU7-F1
#
_entry.id   AF-A0A2A6BLU7-F1
#
_cell.length_a   1.000
_cell.length_b   1.000
_cell.length_c   1.000
_cell.angle_alpha   90.00
_cell.angle_beta   90.00
_cell.angle_gamma   90.00
#
_symmetry.space_group_name_H-M   'P 1'
#
loop_
_entity.id
_entity.type
_entity.pdbx_description
1 polymer ?
#
loop_
_entity_poly.entity_id
_entity_poly.type
_entity_poly.pdbx_seq_one_letter_code
_entity_poly.pdbx_strand_id
1 'polypeptide(L)'
;MFSCFPNLFLNSVPRYEHELLLNSLLNQIHPYSVMIILLVTLAIVGILCYSLFINRIKGLPPGPPPLPLLGNFHQFEADLDKKFFEWKRKYGKAFTVWMPNPTVVITDYKI
;
A
#
# COMPACT_ATOMS: atom_id res chain seq x y z
N MET A 1 -38.81 48.06 30.96
CA MET A 1 -38.50 48.45 29.57
C MET A 1 -36.98 48.54 29.53
N PHE A 2 -36.21 47.56 29.08
CA PHE A 2 -36.22 46.94 27.76
C PHE A 2 -35.75 45.48 27.85
N SER A 3 -36.66 44.56 27.56
CA SER A 3 -36.40 43.15 27.31
C SER A 3 -36.79 42.90 25.85
N CYS A 4 -35.81 42.94 24.94
CA CYS A 4 -35.82 42.34 23.60
C CYS A 4 -34.66 42.93 22.79
N PHE A 5 -33.52 42.25 22.75
CA PHE A 5 -32.72 42.22 21.52
C PHE A 5 -32.35 40.75 21.26
N PRO A 6 -33.27 40.01 20.62
CA PRO A 6 -33.15 38.58 20.40
C PRO A 6 -32.27 38.34 19.18
N ASN A 7 -31.35 37.38 19.24
CA ASN A 7 -31.10 36.32 18.24
C ASN A 7 -31.10 36.64 16.72
N LEU A 8 -31.07 37.89 16.26
CA LEU A 8 -31.29 38.26 14.86
C LEU A 8 -29.99 38.41 14.05
N PHE A 9 -28.86 38.65 14.72
CA PHE A 9 -27.56 38.80 14.06
C PHE A 9 -26.90 37.46 13.70
N LEU A 10 -27.32 36.35 14.31
CA LEU A 10 -26.79 35.02 13.96
C LEU A 10 -27.44 34.43 12.70
N ASN A 11 -28.55 35.01 12.22
CA ASN A 11 -29.30 34.55 11.04
C ASN A 11 -29.19 35.50 9.84
N SER A 12 -28.40 36.58 9.95
CA SER A 12 -28.30 37.62 8.91
C SER A 12 -27.13 37.43 7.93
N VAL A 13 -26.23 36.48 8.16
CA VAL A 13 -25.17 36.16 7.20
C VAL A 13 -25.81 35.38 6.03
N PRO A 14 -25.75 35.91 4.80
CA PRO A 14 -26.41 35.27 3.67
C PRO A 14 -25.71 33.94 3.33
N ARG A 15 -26.51 32.91 3.03
CA ARG A 15 -26.05 31.52 2.81
C ARG A 15 -24.94 31.40 1.76
N TYR A 16 -24.85 32.35 0.81
CA TYR A 16 -23.79 32.39 -0.21
C TYR A 16 -22.39 32.63 0.36
N GLU A 17 -22.23 33.37 1.47
CA GLU A 17 -20.89 33.62 2.05
C GLU A 17 -20.36 32.38 2.75
N HIS A 18 -21.23 31.61 3.41
CA HIS A 18 -20.87 30.31 3.97
C HIS A 18 -20.47 29.32 2.87
N GLU A 19 -21.19 29.27 1.75
CA GLU A 19 -20.81 28.43 0.60
C GLU A 19 -19.49 28.88 -0.03
N LEU A 20 -19.24 30.19 -0.14
CA LEU A 20 -17.98 30.73 -0.66
C LEU A 20 -16.78 30.37 0.22
N LEU A 21 -16.94 30.49 1.54
CA LEU A 21 -15.93 30.09 2.52
C LEU A 21 -15.67 28.57 2.46
N LEU A 22 -16.73 27.76 2.38
CA LEU A 22 -16.60 26.30 2.24
C LEU A 22 -15.89 25.92 0.94
N ASN A 23 -16.23 26.54 -0.19
CA ASN A 23 -15.57 26.29 -1.46
C ASN A 23 -14.11 26.74 -1.47
N SER A 24 -13.78 27.84 -0.80
CA SER A 24 -12.39 28.30 -0.61
C SER A 24 -11.56 27.30 0.21
N LEU A 25 -12.13 26.80 1.31
CA LEU A 25 -11.49 25.77 2.14
C LEU A 25 -11.32 24.44 1.38
N LEU A 26 -12.36 24.00 0.65
CA LEU A 26 -12.30 22.78 -0.16
C LEU A 26 -11.24 22.88 -1.26
N ASN A 27 -11.13 24.03 -1.93
CA ASN A 27 -10.14 24.26 -2.98
C ASN A 27 -8.71 24.29 -2.42
N GLN A 28 -8.52 24.72 -1.17
CA GLN A 28 -7.22 24.66 -0.50
C GLN A 28 -6.86 23.22 -0.06
N ILE A 29 -7.83 22.40 0.32
CA ILE A 29 -7.61 20.99 0.71
C ILE A 29 -7.34 20.11 -0.53
N HIS A 30 -7.97 20.41 -1.66
CA HIS A 30 -7.88 19.64 -2.91
C HIS A 30 -6.44 19.37 -3.42
N PRO A 31 -5.50 20.34 -3.46
CA PRO A 31 -4.13 20.05 -3.90
C PRO A 31 -3.41 19.06 -2.98
N TYR A 32 -3.63 19.13 -1.66
CA TYR A 32 -2.99 18.20 -0.71
C TYR A 32 -3.53 16.78 -0.84
N SER A 33 -4.84 16.62 -1.00
CA SER A 33 -5.45 15.30 -1.20
C SER A 33 -4.95 14.65 -2.49
N VAL A 34 -4.84 15.41 -3.59
CA VAL A 34 -4.26 14.93 -4.86
C VAL A 34 -2.80 14.51 -4.70
N MET A 35 -1.98 15.31 -4.00
CA MET A 35 -0.58 14.97 -3.73
C MET A 35 -0.46 13.67 -2.91
N ILE A 36 -1.29 13.50 -1.87
CA ILE A 36 -1.29 12.29 -1.04
C ILE A 36 -1.69 11.07 -1.88
N ILE A 37 -2.74 11.16 -2.69
CA ILE A 37 -3.18 10.07 -3.57
C ILE A 37 -2.06 9.70 -4.56
N LEU A 38 -1.39 10.69 -5.15
CA LEU A 38 -0.28 10.45 -6.07
C LEU A 38 0.89 9.73 -5.37
N LEU A 39 1.26 10.16 -4.17
CA LEU A 39 2.34 9.51 -3.41
C LEU A 39 2.01 8.08 -3.03
N VAL A 40 0.77 7.83 -2.59
CA VAL A 40 0.29 6.48 -2.25
C VAL A 40 0.28 5.58 -3.47
N THR A 41 -0.22 6.06 -4.61
CA THR A 41 -0.24 5.27 -5.85
C THR A 41 1.16 4.96 -6.34
N LEU A 42 2.08 5.93 -6.33
CA LEU A 42 3.49 5.70 -6.67
C LEU A 42 4.16 4.70 -5.72
N ALA A 43 3.88 4.79 -4.41
CA ALA A 43 4.41 3.83 -3.44
C ALA A 43 3.91 2.41 -3.72
N ILE A 44 2.60 2.23 -3.96
CA ILE A 44 2.02 0.92 -4.29
C ILE A 44 2.64 0.35 -5.56
N VAL A 45 2.73 1.15 -6.62
CA VAL A 45 3.35 0.73 -7.89
C VAL A 45 4.82 0.38 -7.67
N GLY A 46 5.56 1.19 -6.92
CA GLY A 46 6.96 0.93 -6.57
C GLY A 46 7.13 -0.39 -5.81
N ILE A 47 6.26 -0.66 -4.83
CA ILE A 47 6.27 -1.91 -4.05
C ILE A 47 5.95 -3.12 -4.95
N LEU A 48 4.95 -3.01 -5.81
CA LEU A 48 4.60 -4.08 -6.76
C LEU A 48 5.76 -4.36 -7.72
N CYS A 49 6.32 -3.31 -8.33
CA CYS A 49 7.49 -3.43 -9.19
C CYS A 49 8.67 -4.07 -8.46
N TYR A 50 8.98 -3.61 -7.25
CA TYR A 50 10.01 -4.22 -6.43
C TYR A 50 9.76 -5.72 -6.21
N SER A 51 8.56 -6.09 -5.75
CA SER A 51 8.22 -7.49 -5.42
C SER A 51 8.28 -8.43 -6.63
N LEU A 52 7.97 -7.93 -7.84
CA LEU A 52 7.95 -8.74 -9.06
C LEU A 52 9.32 -8.82 -9.73
N PHE A 53 10.11 -7.75 -9.71
CA PHE A 53 11.34 -7.65 -10.48
C PHE A 53 12.61 -7.92 -9.66
N ILE A 54 12.58 -7.90 -8.33
CA ILE A 54 13.79 -8.02 -7.51
C ILE A 54 14.56 -9.32 -7.77
N ASN A 55 13.87 -10.45 -7.97
CA ASN A 55 14.52 -11.73 -8.29
C ASN A 55 15.22 -11.66 -9.64
N ARG A 56 14.58 -11.06 -10.65
CA ARG A 56 15.17 -10.89 -11.98
C ARG A 56 16.38 -9.95 -11.95
N ILE A 57 16.29 -8.84 -11.23
CA ILE A 57 17.40 -7.87 -11.09
C ILE A 57 18.62 -8.53 -10.44
N LYS A 58 18.42 -9.38 -9.43
CA LYS A 58 19.49 -10.10 -8.74
C LYS A 58 19.94 -11.39 -9.43
N GLY A 59 19.36 -11.75 -10.59
CA GLY A 59 19.65 -13.01 -11.29
C GLY A 59 19.25 -14.26 -10.50
N LEU A 60 18.28 -14.12 -9.59
CA LEU A 60 17.79 -15.20 -8.73
C LEU A 60 16.68 -15.99 -9.42
N PRO A 61 16.53 -17.29 -9.11
CA PRO A 61 15.39 -18.09 -9.56
C PRO A 61 14.04 -17.44 -9.23
N PRO A 62 12.98 -17.75 -9.99
CA PRO A 62 11.64 -17.27 -9.68
C PRO A 62 11.21 -17.73 -8.29
N GLY A 63 10.29 -17.01 -7.65
CA GLY A 63 9.86 -17.32 -6.30
C GLY A 63 8.68 -16.46 -5.87
N PRO A 64 8.14 -16.71 -4.67
CA PRO A 64 7.06 -15.90 -4.13
C PRO A 64 7.46 -14.42 -3.98
N PRO A 65 6.59 -13.47 -4.37
CA PRO A 65 6.91 -12.05 -4.33
C PRO A 65 7.13 -11.61 -2.87
N PRO A 66 8.29 -11.02 -2.55
CA PRO A 66 8.57 -10.55 -1.21
C PRO A 66 7.90 -9.20 -0.93
N LEU A 67 7.46 -9.00 0.32
CA LEU A 67 7.12 -7.66 0.79
C LEU A 67 8.39 -6.84 1.08
N PRO A 68 8.35 -5.51 0.91
CA PRO A 68 9.45 -4.65 1.33
C PRO A 68 9.65 -4.80 2.85
N LEU A 69 10.91 -4.86 3.28
CA LEU A 69 11.36 -5.05 4.67
C LEU A 69 11.06 -6.42 5.30
N LEU A 70 9.83 -6.93 5.15
CA LEU A 70 9.40 -8.18 5.76
C LEU A 70 9.76 -9.43 4.94
N GLY A 71 9.97 -9.30 3.62
CA GLY A 71 10.20 -10.45 2.75
C GLY A 71 8.97 -11.36 2.67
N ASN A 72 9.20 -12.67 2.63
CA ASN A 72 8.16 -13.70 2.55
C ASN A 72 7.68 -14.17 3.94
N PHE A 73 8.05 -13.50 5.05
CA PHE A 73 7.64 -13.92 6.40
C PHE A 73 6.12 -14.06 6.56
N HIS A 74 5.36 -13.17 5.93
CA HIS A 74 3.89 -13.18 5.94
C HIS A 74 3.25 -14.40 5.24
N GLN A 75 4.01 -15.19 4.50
CA GLN A 75 3.51 -16.35 3.74
C GLN A 75 3.85 -17.69 4.39
N PHE A 76 4.63 -17.67 5.48
CA PHE A 76 4.87 -18.89 6.25
C PHE A 76 3.63 -19.20 7.07
N GLU A 77 3.00 -20.31 6.76
CA GLU A 77 1.92 -20.90 7.54
C GLU A 77 2.49 -21.89 8.56
N ALA A 78 1.65 -22.33 9.51
CA ALA A 78 2.05 -23.32 10.50
C ALA A 78 2.56 -24.64 9.86
N ASP A 79 1.99 -25.01 8.71
CA ASP A 79 2.42 -26.15 7.90
C ASP A 79 3.37 -25.69 6.78
N LEU A 80 4.66 -25.63 7.14
CA LEU A 80 5.74 -25.23 6.24
C LEU A 80 5.93 -26.22 5.08
N ASP A 81 5.81 -27.51 5.34
CA ASP A 81 6.04 -28.56 4.36
C ASP A 81 5.02 -28.46 3.22
N LYS A 82 3.75 -28.26 3.56
CA LYS A 82 2.70 -28.01 2.58
C LYS A 82 2.98 -26.76 1.76
N LYS A 83 3.44 -25.68 2.38
CA LYS A 83 3.78 -24.44 1.64
C LYS A 83 4.95 -24.60 0.68
N PHE A 84 6.01 -25.25 1.13
CA PHE A 84 7.14 -25.54 0.25
C PHE A 84 6.74 -26.46 -0.91
N PHE A 85 5.81 -27.39 -0.70
CA PHE A 85 5.27 -28.22 -1.77
C PHE A 85 4.42 -27.43 -2.79
N GLU A 86 3.61 -26.48 -2.31
CA GLU A 86 2.86 -25.55 -3.16
C GLU A 86 3.81 -24.68 -3.99
N TRP A 87 4.85 -24.12 -3.36
CA TRP A 87 5.86 -23.32 -4.06
C TRP A 87 6.68 -24.13 -5.04
N LYS A 88 7.08 -25.36 -4.70
CA LYS A 88 7.74 -26.29 -5.63
C LYS A 88 6.88 -26.51 -6.87
N ARG A 89 5.58 -26.72 -6.70
CA ARG A 89 4.65 -26.92 -7.83
C ARG A 89 4.52 -25.67 -8.70
N LYS A 90 4.56 -24.48 -8.09
CA LYS A 90 4.35 -23.20 -8.78
C LYS A 90 5.61 -22.65 -9.45
N TYR A 91 6.76 -22.74 -8.79
CA TYR A 91 8.02 -22.13 -9.22
C TYR A 91 9.03 -23.15 -9.75
N GLY A 92 8.81 -24.44 -9.49
CA GLY A 92 9.64 -25.54 -9.98
C GLY A 92 10.65 -26.05 -8.95
N LYS A 93 11.72 -26.68 -9.46
CA LYS A 93 12.70 -27.41 -8.66
C LYS A 93 13.58 -26.51 -7.79
N ALA A 94 13.79 -25.27 -8.21
CA ALA A 94 14.55 -24.26 -7.47
C ALA A 94 13.78 -22.93 -7.46
N PHE A 95 13.62 -22.33 -6.28
CA PHE A 95 12.94 -21.05 -6.14
C PHE A 95 13.53 -20.21 -5.02
N THR A 96 13.31 -18.90 -5.09
CA THR A 96 13.87 -17.94 -4.13
C THR A 96 12.84 -17.53 -3.09
N VAL A 97 13.17 -17.70 -1.81
CA VAL A 97 12.40 -17.17 -0.68
C VAL A 97 13.22 -16.08 0.00
N TRP A 98 12.61 -14.91 0.17
CA TRP A 98 13.21 -13.78 0.87
C TRP A 98 12.93 -13.87 2.36
N MET A 99 13.97 -14.21 3.09
CA MET A 99 14.10 -13.90 4.52
C MET A 99 14.93 -12.60 4.60
N PRO A 100 15.55 -12.18 5.74
CA PRO A 100 16.40 -10.98 5.76
C PRO A 100 17.44 -10.97 4.62
N ASN A 101 17.85 -12.17 4.19
CA ASN A 101 18.60 -12.40 2.95
C ASN A 101 17.83 -13.31 1.98
N PRO A 102 18.02 -13.16 0.65
CA PRO A 102 17.45 -14.06 -0.33
C PRO A 102 18.03 -15.47 -0.18
N THR A 103 17.17 -16.47 -0.06
CA THR A 103 17.55 -17.87 0.09
C THR A 103 16.98 -18.68 -1.06
N VAL A 104 17.85 -19.39 -1.77
CA VAL A 104 17.44 -20.29 -2.85
C VAL A 104 17.13 -21.66 -2.24
N VAL A 105 15.89 -22.08 -2.35
CA VAL A 105 15.43 -23.40 -1.91
C VAL A 105 15.49 -24.34 -3.11
N ILE A 106 16.22 -25.44 -2.94
CA ILE A 106 16.37 -26.50 -3.94
C ILE A 106 15.58 -27.71 -3.44
N THR A 107 14.68 -28.22 -4.26
CA THR A 107 13.72 -29.27 -3.86
C THR A 107 13.87 -30.58 -4.63
N ASP A 108 14.90 -30.68 -5.47
CA ASP A 108 15.21 -31.84 -6.28
C ASP A 108 16.72 -31.96 -6.45
N TYR A 109 17.22 -33.20 -6.54
CA TYR A 109 18.63 -33.49 -6.79
C TYR A 109 19.00 -33.32 -8.26
N LYS A 110 18.00 -33.45 -9.15
CA LYS A 110 18.17 -33.34 -10.61
C LYS A 110 17.67 -31.97 -11.06
N ILE A 111 18.48 -30.95 -10.87
CA ILE A 111 18.20 -29.56 -11.32
C ILE A 111 18.36 -29.48 -12.82
#